data_AF-A0A149RL57-F1
#
_entry.id   AF-A0A149RL57-F1
#
_cell.length_a   1.000
_cell.length_b   1.000
_cell.length_c   1.000
_cell.angle_alpha   90.00
_cell.angle_beta   90.00
_cell.angle_gamma   90.00
#
_symmetry.space_group_name_H-M   'P 1'
#
loop_
_entity.id
_entity.type
_entity.pdbx_description
1 polymer ?
#
loop_
_entity_poly.entity_id
_entity_poly.type
_entity_poly.pdbx_seq_one_letter_code
_entity_poly.pdbx_strand_id
1 'polypeptide(L)'
;MIDVMASSVLNAPISAVWPLIRDFGAIGTWLPGVKSCKIEGNDLGDRVGAIRSVEMGDVGLIREQLLALSDTDYAVTFSTRKSHRRV
;
A
#
# COMPACT_ATOMS: atom_id res chain seq x y z
N MET A 1 9.10 21.16 6.46
CA MET A 1 8.38 19.94 6.05
C MET A 1 8.08 20.10 4.57
N ILE A 2 8.31 19.07 3.77
CA ILE A 2 8.00 19.11 2.33
C ILE A 2 6.80 18.19 2.13
N ASP A 3 5.72 18.76 1.60
CA ASP A 3 4.51 18.05 1.25
C ASP A 3 4.40 17.99 -0.27
N VAL A 4 4.09 16.80 -0.79
CA VAL A 4 3.93 16.55 -2.23
C VAL A 4 2.58 15.87 -2.44
N MET A 5 1.82 16.37 -3.41
CA MET A 5 0.51 15.83 -3.78
C MET A 5 0.47 15.56 -5.28
N ALA A 6 -0.09 14.41 -5.66
CA ALA A 6 -0.31 14.02 -7.04
C ALA A 6 -1.72 13.43 -7.17
N SER A 7 -2.36 13.63 -8.33
CA SER A 7 -3.71 13.14 -8.61
C SER A 7 -3.85 12.70 -10.05
N SER A 8 -4.71 11.72 -10.29
CA SER A 8 -5.10 11.27 -11.63
C SER A 8 -6.58 10.88 -11.65
N VAL A 9 -7.20 10.91 -12.82
CA VAL A 9 -8.60 10.51 -13.03
C VAL A 9 -8.64 9.11 -13.63
N LEU A 10 -9.38 8.21 -12.99
CA LEU A 10 -9.67 6.88 -13.52
C LEU A 10 -11.07 6.87 -14.11
N ASN A 11 -11.19 6.57 -15.41
CA ASN A 11 -12.49 6.43 -16.09
C ASN A 11 -13.11 5.04 -15.81
N ALA A 12 -13.40 4.77 -14.55
CA ALA A 12 -13.98 3.52 -14.07
C ALA A 12 -14.86 3.79 -12.84
N PRO A 13 -15.93 3.00 -12.60
CA PRO A 13 -16.76 3.15 -11.42
C PRO A 13 -15.98 2.79 -10.16
N ILE A 14 -16.31 3.46 -9.05
CA ILE A 14 -15.64 3.23 -7.75
C ILE A 14 -15.73 1.77 -7.29
N SER A 15 -16.84 1.09 -7.59
CA SER A 15 -17.03 -0.33 -7.27
C SER A 15 -16.06 -1.27 -7.97
N ALA A 16 -15.48 -0.86 -9.11
CA ALA A 16 -14.46 -1.63 -9.83
C ALA A 16 -13.04 -1.32 -9.32
N VAL A 17 -12.79 -0.09 -8.89
CA VAL A 17 -11.45 0.37 -8.48
C VAL A 17 -11.19 0.09 -7.01
N TRP A 18 -12.15 0.40 -6.14
CA TRP A 18 -11.96 0.37 -4.70
C TRP A 18 -11.53 -1.00 -4.15
N PRO A 19 -12.11 -2.14 -4.59
CA PRO A 19 -11.64 -3.46 -4.14
C PRO A 19 -10.14 -3.70 -4.31
N LEU A 20 -9.53 -3.13 -5.36
CA LEU A 20 -8.09 -3.25 -5.63
C LEU A 20 -7.23 -2.34 -4.73
N ILE A 21 -7.76 -1.16 -4.37
CA ILE A 21 -7.05 -0.18 -3.54
C ILE A 21 -7.17 -0.51 -2.05
N ARG A 22 -8.35 -0.95 -1.59
CA ARG A 22 -8.58 -1.32 -0.17
C ARG A 22 -7.82 -2.58 0.24
N ASP A 23 -7.54 -3.48 -0.70
CA ASP A 23 -6.67 -4.62 -0.46
C ASP A 23 -5.22 -4.14 -0.40
N PHE A 24 -4.76 -3.88 0.81
CA PHE A 24 -3.42 -3.40 1.08
C PHE A 24 -2.32 -4.35 0.56
N GLY A 25 -2.63 -5.66 0.46
CA GLY A 25 -1.72 -6.68 -0.06
C GLY A 25 -1.65 -6.71 -1.59
N ALA A 26 -2.70 -6.25 -2.27
CA ALA A 26 -2.83 -6.33 -3.72
C ALA A 26 -2.01 -5.31 -4.51
N ILE A 27 -1.25 -4.40 -3.86
CA ILE A 27 -0.51 -3.34 -4.58
C ILE A 27 0.44 -3.88 -5.66
N GLY A 28 1.01 -5.06 -5.46
CA GLY A 28 1.87 -5.71 -6.47
C GLY A 28 1.14 -6.15 -7.75
N THR A 29 -0.19 -6.18 -7.74
CA THR A 29 -1.01 -6.56 -8.90
C THR A 29 -1.30 -5.40 -9.84
N TRP A 30 -1.19 -4.16 -9.36
CA TRP A 30 -1.62 -2.99 -10.13
C TRP A 30 -0.63 -1.82 -10.12
N LEU A 31 0.30 -1.73 -9.16
CA LEU A 31 1.28 -0.65 -9.13
C LEU A 31 2.52 -1.01 -9.97
N PRO A 32 2.84 -0.25 -11.03
CA PRO A 32 4.07 -0.47 -11.79
C PRO A 32 5.33 -0.31 -10.93
N GLY A 33 6.33 -1.16 -11.16
CA GLY A 33 7.62 -1.11 -10.46
C GLY A 33 7.69 -1.97 -9.19
N VAL A 34 6.54 -2.44 -8.67
CA VAL A 34 6.49 -3.44 -7.60
C VAL A 34 6.77 -4.83 -8.18
N LYS A 35 7.81 -5.49 -7.67
CA LYS A 35 8.16 -6.88 -8.01
C LYS A 35 7.34 -7.89 -7.22
N SER A 36 7.15 -7.63 -5.93
CA SER A 36 6.37 -8.48 -5.05
C SER A 36 5.80 -7.68 -3.89
N CYS A 37 4.65 -8.10 -3.37
CA CYS A 37 4.06 -7.58 -2.15
C CYS A 37 3.53 -8.74 -1.32
N LYS A 38 3.79 -8.72 -0.02
CA LYS A 38 3.27 -9.71 0.94
C LYS A 38 2.85 -9.00 2.21
N ILE A 39 1.70 -9.38 2.76
CA ILE A 39 1.36 -9.04 4.14
C ILE A 39 2.29 -9.85 5.05
N GLU A 40 2.91 -9.19 6.02
CA GLU A 40 3.75 -9.83 7.04
C GLU A 40 2.85 -10.41 8.14
N GLY A 41 3.18 -11.60 8.62
CA GLY A 41 2.39 -12.31 9.62
C GLY A 41 1.20 -13.05 9.00
N ASN A 42 0.19 -13.31 9.83
CA ASN A 42 -1.04 -14.01 9.42
C ASN A 42 -2.26 -13.08 9.52
N ASP A 43 -2.03 -11.77 9.45
CA ASP A 43 -3.08 -10.76 9.51
C ASP A 43 -3.81 -10.65 8.17
N LEU A 44 -5.09 -10.27 8.23
CA LEU A 44 -5.85 -9.88 7.06
C LEU A 44 -5.33 -8.53 6.55
N GLY A 45 -5.11 -8.41 5.24
CA GLY A 45 -4.51 -7.22 4.64
C GLY A 45 -5.32 -5.93 4.83
N ASP A 46 -6.61 -6.04 5.14
CA ASP A 46 -7.51 -4.90 5.38
C ASP A 46 -7.60 -4.47 6.86
N ARG A 47 -6.84 -5.11 7.76
CA ARG A 47 -6.82 -4.76 9.18
C ARG A 47 -5.86 -3.59 9.43
N VAL A 48 -6.36 -2.49 10.01
CA VAL A 48 -5.51 -1.39 10.51
C VAL A 48 -4.44 -1.94 11.45
N GLY A 49 -3.18 -1.58 11.18
CA GLY A 49 -2.00 -2.11 11.84
C GLY A 49 -1.24 -3.18 11.04
N ALA A 50 -1.86 -3.78 10.01
CA ALA A 50 -1.21 -4.73 9.12
C ALA A 50 0.06 -4.14 8.50
N ILE A 51 1.08 -4.97 8.37
CA ILE A 51 2.36 -4.61 7.76
C ILE A 51 2.47 -5.31 6.42
N ARG A 52 2.87 -4.60 5.37
CA ARG A 52 3.25 -5.20 4.10
C ARG A 52 4.73 -4.99 3.81
N SER A 53 5.34 -6.00 3.21
CA SER A 53 6.67 -5.93 2.61
C SER A 53 6.52 -5.78 1.10
N VAL A 54 6.96 -4.65 0.55
CA VAL A 54 6.92 -4.33 -0.87
C VAL A 54 8.34 -4.36 -1.43
N GLU A 55 8.60 -5.21 -2.40
CA GLU A 55 9.86 -5.24 -3.13
C GLU A 55 9.72 -4.38 -4.38
N MET A 56 10.47 -3.27 -4.43
CA MET A 56 10.53 -2.38 -5.58
C MET A 56 11.84 -2.60 -6.34
N GLY A 57 11.79 -2.57 -7.66
CA GLY A 57 12.94 -2.93 -8.49
C GLY A 57 14.17 -2.06 -8.31
N ASP A 58 13.96 -0.77 -8.04
CA ASP A 58 14.94 0.31 -7.93
C ASP A 58 15.25 0.69 -6.48
N VAL A 59 14.25 0.66 -5.59
CA VAL A 59 14.39 1.07 -4.18
C VAL A 59 14.75 -0.10 -3.25
N GLY A 60 14.46 -1.35 -3.65
CA GLY A 60 14.61 -2.54 -2.82
C GLY A 60 13.40 -2.79 -1.91
N LEU A 61 13.63 -3.43 -0.75
CA LEU A 61 12.56 -3.85 0.16
C LEU A 61 12.10 -2.71 1.07
N ILE A 62 10.81 -2.39 1.01
CA ILE A 62 10.14 -1.38 1.82
C ILE A 62 9.12 -2.07 2.72
N ARG A 63 9.02 -1.62 3.98
CA ARG A 63 7.95 -2.04 4.90
C ARG A 63 6.99 -0.90 5.11
N GLU A 64 5.69 -1.19 5.02
CA GLU A 64 4.65 -0.19 5.22
C GLU A 64 3.60 -0.70 6.18
N GLN A 65 3.11 0.18 7.05
CA GLN A 65 2.06 -0.15 8.00
C GLN A 65 0.78 0.59 7.61
N LEU A 66 -0.34 -0.15 7.55
CA LEU A 66 -1.67 0.41 7.35
C LEU A 66 -2.09 1.18 8.61
N LEU A 67 -2.32 2.48 8.46
CA LEU A 67 -2.69 3.38 9.57
C LEU A 67 -4.20 3.66 9.62
N ALA A 68 -4.85 3.73 8.45
CA ALA A 68 -6.29 3.90 8.35
C ALA A 68 -6.82 3.32 7.03
N LEU A 69 -8.04 2.78 7.08
CA LEU A 69 -8.82 2.33 5.93
C LEU A 69 -10.26 2.83 6.13
N SER A 70 -10.77 3.64 5.19
CA SER A 70 -12.13 4.17 5.23
C SER A 70 -12.87 3.78 3.95
N ASP A 71 -13.88 2.92 4.09
CA ASP A 71 -14.79 2.55 3.00
C ASP A 71 -15.80 3.66 2.67
N THR A 72 -16.04 4.58 3.61
CA THR A 72 -16.93 5.74 3.41
C THR A 72 -16.24 6.84 2.63
N ASP A 73 -14.95 7.09 2.92
CA ASP A 73 -14.17 8.15 2.27
C ASP A 73 -13.34 7.64 1.08
N TYR A 74 -13.35 6.32 0.82
CA TYR A 74 -12.50 5.67 -0.19
C TYR A 74 -11.02 6.01 -0.03
N ALA A 75 -10.53 5.93 1.21
CA ALA A 75 -9.18 6.37 1.59
C ALA A 75 -8.37 5.28 2.29
N VAL A 76 -7.10 5.18 1.92
CA VAL A 76 -6.07 4.34 2.57
C VAL A 76 -4.94 5.25 3.03
N THR A 77 -4.56 5.17 4.29
CA THR A 77 -3.39 5.88 4.84
C THR A 77 -2.39 4.86 5.35
N PHE A 78 -1.13 5.04 4.98
CA PHE A 78 -0.04 4.17 5.42
C PHE A 78 1.20 4.99 5.73
N SER A 79 2.13 4.38 6.46
CA SER A 79 3.46 4.96 6.67
C SER A 79 4.54 3.95 6.33
N THR A 80 5.63 4.45 5.75
CA THR A 80 6.82 3.67 5.50
C THR A 80 7.63 3.52 6.78
N ARG A 81 7.89 2.28 7.19
CA ARG A 81 8.78 1.94 8.30
C ARG A 81 10.20 1.76 7.76
N LYS A 82 11.17 2.48 8.32
CA LYS A 82 12.59 2.27 8.03
C LYS A 82 13.02 0.85 8.40
N SER A 83 13.38 0.05 7.41
CA SER A 83 14.10 -1.22 7.66
C SER A 83 15.57 -0.88 7.91
N HIS A 84 16.04 -1.00 9.16
CA HIS A 84 17.47 -0.96 9.43
C HIS A 84 18.10 -2.21 8.78
N ARG A 85 18.85 -2.03 7.69
CA ARG A 85 19.87 -3.02 7.34
C ARG A 85 20.88 -3.00 8.49
N ARG A 86 20.89 -4.04 9.34
CA ARG A 86 22.09 -4.33 10.12
C ARG A 86 23.15 -4.74 9.11
N VAL A 87 24.19 -3.93 8.98
CA VAL A 87 25.47 -4.33 8.40
C VAL A 87 26.23 -5.07 9.50
#